data_AF-A0A6P3FH18-F1
#
_entry.id   AF-A0A6P3FH18-F1
#
_cell.length_a   1.000
_cell.length_b   1.000
_cell.length_c   1.000
_cell.angle_alpha   90.00
_cell.angle_beta   90.00
_cell.angle_gamma   90.00
#
_symmetry.space_group_name_H-M   'P 1'
#
loop_
_entity.id
_entity.type
_entity.pdbx_description
1 polymer ?
#
loop_
_entity_poly.entity_id
_entity_poly.type
_entity_poly.pdbx_seq_one_letter_code
_entity_poly.pdbx_strand_id
1 'polypeptide(L)'
;MKTLRAALLLWTVAACAETDDPLEEVDETGFQKCRDALKLPVLEVLPGGGWDNLRNMDMGRVMALTYTHCRTTEDGQYIIPNEVFTVPQKQSALEMNSEILESWMDYKSSTSSSINLDISLFSKVNGKFSAEFQRLKTLQVRDQAFTTRVEVRNVIYTVKINPASELTWEFKKELLDISDVALCPNLEQKNPLTGDFSCPSGYTAVRLLSQIHEEGYNHLECKKKCTLYIFCKTVCEDVFRVARAQFRAFWCAASSQDLGNLGLLFGGLFSSRSVNPLTNQQSCPAGYTILNLFETLKVCVTQDYELGHRFSIPFGGFFSCAVGNPLINSTLSRDLQKRCPGGFSQHLALISDGCQVSYCVRAGAFTGWSLPTARLPPFTRPPLMSQAATNTVIVTNSESSSSWFRDSQTHRWRLGEPQELRRTMRNIQGENGGLSGGAAVGVSVAVTSLLAALIALAFYGIRKYRSKGHHAINREQERLLPETAPGTIPELEPEHQAA
;
A
#
# COMPACT_ATOMS: atom_id res chain seq x y z
N MET A 1 -53.24 -2.70 -66.68
CA MET A 1 -52.37 -3.08 -65.53
C MET A 1 -51.24 -2.06 -65.40
N LYS A 2 -51.04 -1.46 -64.22
CA LYS A 2 -49.80 -0.82 -63.73
C LYS A 2 -50.08 -0.24 -62.34
N THR A 3 -49.92 -1.08 -61.32
CA THR A 3 -50.15 -0.72 -59.91
C THR A 3 -48.98 0.11 -59.38
N LEU A 4 -49.20 1.39 -59.08
CA LEU A 4 -48.23 2.17 -58.30
C LEU A 4 -48.18 1.61 -56.87
N ARG A 5 -47.03 1.03 -56.49
CA ARG A 5 -46.67 0.78 -55.09
C ARG A 5 -45.73 1.88 -54.61
N ALA A 6 -46.29 2.98 -54.12
CA ALA A 6 -45.53 3.98 -53.36
C ALA A 6 -45.36 3.47 -51.92
N ALA A 7 -44.13 3.16 -51.52
CA ALA A 7 -43.83 2.75 -50.15
C ALA A 7 -43.52 3.99 -49.31
N LEU A 8 -44.44 4.36 -48.42
CA LEU A 8 -44.23 5.41 -47.41
C LEU A 8 -43.33 4.86 -46.29
N LEU A 9 -42.03 5.12 -46.38
CA LEU A 9 -41.07 4.84 -45.31
C LEU A 9 -41.16 5.93 -44.23
N LEU A 10 -42.10 5.75 -43.29
CA LEU A 10 -42.13 6.52 -42.05
C LEU A 10 -40.93 6.13 -41.17
N TRP A 11 -39.98 7.05 -41.00
CA TRP A 11 -38.88 6.91 -40.05
C TRP A 11 -39.21 7.70 -38.78
N THR A 12 -39.58 6.98 -37.72
CA THR A 12 -39.75 7.57 -36.38
C THR A 12 -38.38 7.77 -35.74
N VAL A 13 -37.93 9.02 -35.64
CA VAL A 13 -36.76 9.36 -34.82
C VAL A 13 -37.15 9.28 -33.36
N ALA A 14 -36.78 8.18 -32.70
CA ALA A 14 -36.85 8.07 -31.25
C ALA A 14 -35.73 8.91 -30.63
N ALA A 15 -36.03 10.18 -30.36
CA ALA A 15 -35.16 11.03 -29.56
C ALA A 15 -35.23 10.59 -28.09
N CYS A 16 -34.33 9.70 -27.69
CA CYS A 16 -34.05 9.47 -26.27
C CYS A 16 -33.42 10.75 -25.70
N ALA A 17 -34.25 11.62 -25.13
CA ALA A 17 -33.75 12.58 -24.16
C ALA A 17 -33.32 11.78 -22.93
N GLU A 18 -32.03 11.74 -22.64
CA GLU A 18 -31.59 11.49 -21.28
C GLU A 18 -32.15 12.64 -20.44
N THR A 19 -33.13 12.31 -19.60
CA THR A 19 -33.42 13.13 -18.44
C THR A 19 -32.24 12.98 -17.52
N ASP A 20 -31.31 13.93 -17.57
CA ASP A 20 -30.49 14.23 -16.39
C ASP A 20 -31.45 14.29 -15.19
N ASP A 21 -31.21 13.49 -14.16
CA ASP A 21 -31.91 13.67 -12.89
C ASP A 21 -31.74 15.15 -12.49
N PRO A 22 -32.81 15.83 -12.05
CA PRO A 22 -32.71 17.25 -11.73
C PRO A 22 -31.63 17.40 -10.65
N LEU A 23 -30.56 18.12 -11.01
CA LEU A 23 -29.54 18.59 -10.07
C LEU A 23 -30.26 19.04 -8.80
N GLU A 24 -29.96 18.39 -7.68
CA GLU A 24 -30.58 18.74 -6.41
C GLU A 24 -30.46 20.25 -6.23
N GLU A 25 -31.62 20.93 -6.13
CA GLU A 25 -31.61 22.32 -5.69
C GLU A 25 -30.81 22.38 -4.41
N VAL A 26 -29.89 23.33 -4.30
CA VAL A 26 -29.05 23.48 -3.11
C VAL A 26 -29.93 24.02 -1.98
N ASP A 27 -30.76 23.15 -1.40
CA ASP A 27 -31.73 23.44 -0.33
C ASP A 27 -30.99 24.18 0.78
N GLU A 28 -31.64 25.21 1.32
CA GLU A 28 -31.03 26.11 2.29
C GLU A 28 -30.48 25.31 3.47
N THR A 29 -29.15 25.17 3.53
CA THR A 29 -28.42 24.20 4.37
C THR A 29 -29.10 24.04 5.72
N GLY A 30 -29.76 22.88 5.96
CA GLY A 30 -31.01 22.79 6.75
C GLY A 30 -31.09 23.47 8.13
N PHE A 31 -29.98 23.84 8.76
CA PHE A 31 -29.96 24.74 9.91
C PHE A 31 -30.45 26.17 9.58
N GLN A 32 -30.27 26.64 8.35
CA GLN A 32 -30.60 28.00 7.90
C GLN A 32 -32.11 28.24 7.90
N LYS A 33 -32.85 27.30 7.31
CA LYS A 33 -34.31 27.17 7.36
C LYS A 33 -34.86 27.27 8.79
N CYS A 34 -34.19 26.61 9.75
CA CYS A 34 -34.52 26.68 11.17
C CYS A 34 -34.13 28.01 11.81
N ARG A 35 -32.97 28.57 11.48
CA ARG A 35 -32.49 29.88 11.97
C ARG A 35 -33.45 31.00 11.58
N ASP A 36 -33.95 30.98 10.35
CA ASP A 36 -34.76 32.06 9.82
C ASP A 36 -36.23 31.94 10.28
N ALA A 37 -36.71 30.71 10.51
CA ALA A 37 -38.01 30.44 11.14
C ALA A 37 -38.04 30.79 12.65
N LEU A 38 -37.00 30.40 13.42
CA LEU A 38 -36.97 30.57 14.88
C LEU A 38 -36.31 31.87 15.35
N LYS A 39 -35.43 32.46 14.53
CA LYS A 39 -34.60 33.65 14.84
C LYS A 39 -33.67 33.45 16.05
N LEU A 40 -33.24 32.21 16.26
CA LEU A 40 -32.33 31.78 17.33
C LEU A 40 -30.94 31.43 16.77
N PRO A 41 -29.86 31.61 17.56
CA PRO A 41 -28.53 31.10 17.21
C PRO A 41 -28.49 29.57 17.20
N VAL A 42 -27.57 29.00 16.42
CA VAL A 42 -27.24 27.55 16.48
C VAL A 42 -26.19 27.34 17.57
N LEU A 43 -26.28 26.25 18.32
CA LEU A 43 -25.26 25.87 19.30
C LEU A 43 -23.96 25.47 18.59
N GLU A 44 -22.88 26.21 18.81
CA GLU A 44 -21.59 25.98 18.13
C GLU A 44 -20.80 24.79 18.68
N VAL A 45 -20.93 24.50 19.99
CA VAL A 45 -20.22 23.40 20.66
C VAL A 45 -20.98 22.09 20.48
N LEU A 46 -20.62 21.32 19.45
CA LEU A 46 -21.32 20.09 19.07
C LEU A 46 -20.41 18.84 19.13
N PRO A 47 -20.87 17.73 19.74
CA PRO A 47 -20.18 16.44 19.72
C PRO A 47 -20.25 15.77 18.32
N GLY A 48 -19.43 14.74 18.10
CA GLY A 48 -19.44 13.97 16.85
C GLY A 48 -18.33 14.34 15.85
N GLY A 49 -17.45 15.29 16.20
CA GLY A 49 -16.14 15.43 15.57
C GLY A 49 -15.17 14.32 16.00
N GLY A 50 -14.16 14.06 15.17
CA GLY A 50 -12.98 13.29 15.59
C GLY A 50 -12.08 14.11 16.51
N TRP A 51 -11.20 13.46 17.27
CA TRP A 51 -10.32 14.12 18.23
C TRP A 51 -8.90 13.53 18.22
N ASP A 52 -7.88 14.37 18.07
CA ASP A 52 -6.48 14.00 18.25
C ASP A 52 -6.09 14.15 19.72
N ASN A 53 -6.08 13.03 20.45
CA ASN A 53 -5.78 13.01 21.89
C ASN A 53 -4.28 13.14 22.22
N LEU A 54 -3.39 13.28 21.23
CA LEU A 54 -1.97 13.62 21.45
C LEU A 54 -1.78 15.14 21.42
N ARG A 55 -2.43 15.81 20.48
CA ARG A 55 -2.36 17.26 20.25
C ARG A 55 -3.44 18.07 20.99
N ASN A 56 -4.49 17.43 21.49
CA ASN A 56 -5.72 18.06 21.98
C ASN A 56 -6.33 19.00 20.92
N MET A 57 -6.71 18.42 19.77
CA MET A 57 -7.27 19.16 18.64
C MET A 57 -8.46 18.42 18.03
N ASP A 58 -9.53 19.16 17.75
CA ASP A 58 -10.66 18.69 16.96
C ASP A 58 -10.26 18.38 15.51
N MET A 59 -10.76 17.27 15.00
CA MET A 59 -10.55 16.77 13.63
C MET A 59 -11.89 16.78 12.86
N GLY A 60 -11.89 16.24 11.63
CA GLY A 60 -13.08 16.18 10.76
C GLY A 60 -14.32 15.54 11.41
N ARG A 61 -15.50 15.86 10.88
CA ARG A 61 -16.78 15.37 11.41
C ARG A 61 -16.96 13.87 11.10
N VAL A 62 -17.19 13.08 12.14
CA VAL A 62 -17.36 11.61 12.06
C VAL A 62 -18.84 11.21 12.07
N MET A 63 -19.65 11.92 12.86
CA MET A 63 -21.09 11.66 13.01
C MET A 63 -21.92 12.66 12.20
N ALA A 64 -22.95 12.17 11.52
CA ALA A 64 -23.92 13.00 10.83
C ALA A 64 -24.75 13.79 11.84
N LEU A 65 -24.99 15.07 11.54
CA LEU A 65 -25.79 15.99 12.36
C LEU A 65 -26.80 16.69 11.43
N THR A 66 -28.08 16.42 11.63
CA THR A 66 -29.18 16.95 10.79
C THR A 66 -30.06 17.91 11.57
N TYR A 67 -30.75 18.82 10.89
CA TYR A 67 -31.54 19.90 11.51
C TYR A 67 -33.03 19.86 11.16
N THR A 68 -33.52 18.79 10.52
CA THR A 68 -34.85 18.74 9.89
C THR A 68 -36.05 19.03 10.79
N HIS A 69 -35.94 18.81 12.11
CA HIS A 69 -37.02 19.08 13.07
C HIS A 69 -36.83 20.41 13.85
N CYS A 70 -35.83 21.22 13.49
CA CYS A 70 -35.52 22.51 14.11
C CYS A 70 -35.53 22.50 15.65
N ARG A 71 -34.95 21.44 16.25
CA ARG A 71 -34.95 21.26 17.71
C ARG A 71 -34.19 22.39 18.40
N THR A 72 -34.66 22.78 19.58
CA THR A 72 -33.99 23.74 20.46
C THR A 72 -33.54 23.10 21.77
N THR A 73 -32.69 23.82 22.51
CA THR A 73 -32.47 23.57 23.94
C THR A 73 -33.76 23.72 24.76
N GLU A 74 -33.83 23.11 25.94
CA GLU A 74 -35.02 23.12 26.82
C GLU A 74 -35.39 24.53 27.33
N ASP A 75 -34.43 25.46 27.32
CA ASP A 75 -34.60 26.87 27.66
C ASP A 75 -34.91 27.77 26.45
N GLY A 76 -34.99 27.20 25.24
CA GLY A 76 -35.32 27.90 24.01
C GLY A 76 -34.25 28.85 23.49
N GLN A 77 -33.00 28.80 23.98
CA GLN A 77 -31.95 29.75 23.60
C GLN A 77 -31.19 29.39 22.32
N TYR A 78 -30.97 28.10 22.06
CA TYR A 78 -30.15 27.64 20.93
C TYR A 78 -30.83 26.54 20.11
N ILE A 79 -30.61 26.56 18.79
CA ILE A 79 -30.96 25.48 17.86
C ILE A 79 -29.91 24.38 17.97
N ILE A 80 -30.34 23.11 18.05
CA ILE A 80 -29.49 21.92 18.18
C ILE A 80 -29.81 20.87 17.10
N PRO A 81 -28.85 20.02 16.70
CA PRO A 81 -29.11 18.90 15.81
C PRO A 81 -30.16 17.92 16.34
N ASN A 82 -30.81 17.20 15.43
CA ASN A 82 -31.77 16.14 15.69
C ASN A 82 -31.20 15.05 16.61
N GLU A 83 -29.95 14.66 16.37
CA GLU A 83 -29.21 13.58 17.02
C GLU A 83 -28.61 13.97 18.37
N VAL A 84 -28.67 15.27 18.73
CA VAL A 84 -28.03 15.85 19.91
C VAL A 84 -29.05 16.07 21.03
N PHE A 85 -28.58 15.98 22.27
CA PHE A 85 -29.32 16.43 23.44
C PHE A 85 -28.42 17.21 24.40
N THR A 86 -29.01 18.19 25.07
CA THR A 86 -28.32 19.10 25.99
C THR A 86 -28.85 18.93 27.40
N VAL A 87 -27.96 18.72 28.38
CA VAL A 87 -28.31 18.80 29.80
C VAL A 87 -27.92 20.18 30.31
N PRO A 88 -28.86 21.05 30.72
CA PRO A 88 -28.56 22.38 31.23
C PRO A 88 -27.94 22.28 32.63
N GLN A 89 -26.70 22.77 32.78
CA GLN A 89 -25.99 22.78 34.04
C GLN A 89 -26.34 24.05 34.82
N LYS A 90 -27.39 23.97 35.64
CA LYS A 90 -27.93 25.09 36.43
C LYS A 90 -27.06 25.44 37.65
N GLN A 91 -25.74 25.37 37.53
CA GLN A 91 -24.80 25.77 38.56
C GLN A 91 -24.52 27.27 38.46
N SER A 92 -25.02 28.04 39.43
CA SER A 92 -24.71 29.47 39.59
C SER A 92 -23.37 29.72 40.29
N ALA A 93 -22.68 28.67 40.73
CA ALA A 93 -21.34 28.75 41.31
C ALA A 93 -20.30 28.73 40.19
N LEU A 94 -19.50 29.80 40.09
CA LEU A 94 -18.29 29.81 39.29
C LEU A 94 -17.26 28.87 39.93
N GLU A 95 -16.78 27.88 39.18
CA GLU A 95 -15.71 27.00 39.65
C GLU A 95 -14.39 27.79 39.66
N MET A 96 -13.94 28.21 40.83
CA MET A 96 -12.67 28.90 41.03
C MET A 96 -11.61 27.91 41.52
N ASN A 97 -10.74 27.45 40.62
CA ASN A 97 -9.64 26.53 40.97
C ASN A 97 -8.32 27.30 41.00
N SER A 98 -7.47 26.96 41.98
CA SER A 98 -6.07 27.39 42.02
C SER A 98 -5.18 26.19 42.32
N GLU A 99 -4.21 25.92 41.44
CA GLU A 99 -3.27 24.80 41.58
C GLU A 99 -1.82 25.24 41.31
N ILE A 100 -0.89 24.56 41.97
CA ILE A 100 0.55 24.72 41.77
C ILE A 100 1.07 23.45 41.08
N LEU A 101 1.53 23.61 39.85
CA LEU A 101 2.12 22.56 39.03
C LEU A 101 3.64 22.65 39.16
N GLU A 102 4.20 21.96 40.17
CA GLU A 102 5.65 21.85 40.39
C GLU A 102 6.37 21.16 39.21
N SER A 103 5.66 20.30 38.47
CA SER A 103 6.23 19.42 37.45
C SER A 103 5.29 19.25 36.25
N TRP A 104 5.87 19.34 35.05
CA TRP A 104 5.20 19.07 33.77
C TRP A 104 4.78 17.60 33.59
N MET A 105 5.26 16.67 34.43
CA MET A 105 4.78 15.28 34.38
C MET A 105 3.29 15.22 34.76
N ASP A 106 2.94 15.93 35.84
CA ASP A 106 1.66 15.88 36.56
C ASP A 106 0.61 16.84 35.98
N TYR A 107 1.01 17.59 34.95
CA TYR A 107 0.19 18.50 34.17
C TYR A 107 -1.12 17.86 33.67
N LYS A 108 -2.24 18.57 33.92
CA LYS A 108 -3.57 18.33 33.37
C LYS A 108 -3.92 19.45 32.38
N SER A 109 -4.56 19.13 31.25
CA SER A 109 -5.11 20.14 30.33
C SER A 109 -6.37 20.77 30.92
N SER A 110 -6.51 22.09 30.74
CA SER A 110 -7.67 22.87 31.21
C SER A 110 -8.96 22.52 30.45
N THR A 111 -8.87 22.41 29.12
CA THR A 111 -10.02 22.16 28.23
C THR A 111 -10.40 20.68 28.15
N SER A 112 -9.42 19.77 28.19
CA SER A 112 -9.57 18.38 27.77
C SER A 112 -9.09 17.34 28.80
N SER A 113 -9.12 17.69 30.10
CA SER A 113 -8.69 16.81 31.20
C SER A 113 -9.31 15.42 31.16
N SER A 114 -10.63 15.31 30.96
CA SER A 114 -11.38 14.04 31.00
C SER A 114 -10.93 13.04 29.94
N ILE A 115 -10.84 13.46 28.67
CA ILE A 115 -10.43 12.60 27.54
C ILE A 115 -8.94 12.26 27.57
N ASN A 116 -8.12 13.09 28.22
CA ASN A 116 -6.70 12.79 28.45
C ASN A 116 -6.48 11.74 29.54
N LEU A 117 -7.33 11.72 30.58
CA LEU A 117 -7.25 10.81 31.73
C LEU A 117 -7.88 9.42 31.48
N ASP A 118 -8.36 9.14 30.28
CA ASP A 118 -9.02 7.88 29.94
C ASP A 118 -8.11 6.64 30.14
N ILE A 119 -8.74 5.53 30.57
CA ILE A 119 -8.07 4.31 31.05
C ILE A 119 -7.53 3.50 29.87
N SER A 120 -6.42 4.01 29.35
CA SER A 120 -5.75 3.53 28.14
C SER A 120 -4.28 3.21 28.41
N LEU A 121 -3.73 2.27 27.63
CA LEU A 121 -2.30 1.92 27.64
C LEU A 121 -1.39 3.12 27.34
N PHE A 122 -1.93 4.18 26.73
CA PHE A 122 -1.21 5.38 26.28
C PHE A 122 -1.51 6.64 27.13
N SER A 123 -2.26 6.50 28.23
CA SER A 123 -2.64 7.58 29.17
C SER A 123 -1.51 8.54 29.56
N LYS A 124 -0.25 8.07 29.65
CA LYS A 124 0.93 8.92 29.97
C LYS A 124 1.40 9.83 28.82
N VAL A 125 0.91 9.61 27.60
CA VAL A 125 1.30 10.30 26.36
C VAL A 125 0.20 11.25 25.85
N ASN A 126 -1.05 11.03 26.28
CA ASN A 126 -2.19 11.90 25.96
C ASN A 126 -1.88 13.38 26.27
N GLY A 127 -2.21 14.26 25.33
CA GLY A 127 -2.06 15.71 25.45
C GLY A 127 -0.61 16.22 25.47
N LYS A 128 0.41 15.34 25.48
CA LYS A 128 1.83 15.72 25.59
C LYS A 128 2.42 16.32 24.28
N PHE A 129 1.61 16.47 23.23
CA PHE A 129 1.93 17.27 22.04
C PHE A 129 1.02 18.50 21.85
N SER A 130 0.15 18.82 22.82
CA SER A 130 -0.66 20.03 22.80
C SER A 130 0.16 21.30 23.00
N ALA A 131 -0.27 22.41 22.41
CA ALA A 131 0.43 23.69 22.52
C ALA A 131 0.50 24.22 23.98
N GLU A 132 -0.56 24.00 24.77
CA GLU A 132 -0.61 24.33 26.21
C GLU A 132 0.50 23.59 26.98
N PHE A 133 0.61 22.27 26.78
CA PHE A 133 1.65 21.45 27.39
C PHE A 133 3.07 21.80 26.90
N GLN A 134 3.27 21.94 25.58
CA GLN A 134 4.60 22.24 25.03
C GLN A 134 5.12 23.58 25.52
N ARG A 135 4.26 24.60 25.59
CA ARG A 135 4.59 25.92 26.17
C ARG A 135 4.97 25.79 27.65
N LEU A 136 4.13 25.13 28.45
CA LEU A 136 4.38 24.95 29.89
C LEU A 136 5.70 24.24 30.15
N LYS A 137 5.92 23.06 29.53
CA LYS A 137 7.16 22.30 29.68
C LYS A 137 8.39 23.10 29.26
N THR A 138 8.29 23.86 28.16
CA THR A 138 9.41 24.67 27.66
C THR A 138 9.79 25.77 28.65
N LEU A 139 8.81 26.43 29.29
CA LEU A 139 9.07 27.45 30.31
C LEU A 139 9.64 26.83 31.59
N GLN A 140 9.03 25.78 32.13
CA GLN A 140 9.52 25.13 33.36
C GLN A 140 10.97 24.64 33.23
N VAL A 141 11.32 24.02 32.10
CA VAL A 141 12.68 23.47 31.86
C VAL A 141 13.71 24.57 31.56
N ARG A 142 13.30 25.67 30.90
CA ARG A 142 14.19 26.78 30.56
C ARG A 142 14.49 27.69 31.75
N ASP A 143 13.43 28.09 32.44
CA ASP A 143 13.46 29.16 33.44
C ASP A 143 13.56 28.58 34.87
N GLN A 144 13.68 27.25 35.01
CA GLN A 144 13.70 26.48 36.25
C GLN A 144 12.50 26.78 37.19
N ALA A 145 11.36 27.10 36.59
CA ALA A 145 10.17 27.58 37.26
C ALA A 145 9.10 26.48 37.45
N PHE A 146 8.32 26.58 38.53
CA PHE A 146 7.03 25.92 38.65
C PHE A 146 5.94 26.74 37.94
N THR A 147 4.71 26.22 37.83
CA THR A 147 3.60 26.95 37.20
C THR A 147 2.37 27.02 38.09
N THR A 148 1.92 28.23 38.42
CA THR A 148 0.64 28.47 39.10
C THR A 148 -0.47 28.64 38.08
N ARG A 149 -1.54 27.85 38.16
CA ARG A 149 -2.78 28.04 37.38
C ARG A 149 -3.86 28.56 38.33
N VAL A 150 -4.54 29.63 37.92
CA VAL A 150 -5.80 30.10 38.52
C VAL A 150 -6.81 30.18 37.39
N GLU A 151 -7.96 29.52 37.55
CA GLU A 151 -9.01 29.48 36.54
C GLU A 151 -10.38 29.79 37.18
N VAL A 152 -11.25 30.41 36.38
CA VAL A 152 -12.66 30.65 36.71
C VAL A 152 -13.48 30.03 35.60
N ARG A 153 -14.12 28.89 35.88
CA ARG A 153 -14.83 28.08 34.88
C ARG A 153 -16.34 28.25 35.06
N ASN A 154 -17.03 28.42 33.94
CA ASN A 154 -18.48 28.49 33.84
C ASN A 154 -18.95 27.40 32.87
N VAL A 155 -19.78 26.47 33.34
CA VAL A 155 -20.26 25.33 32.54
C VAL A 155 -21.78 25.46 32.40
N ILE A 156 -22.24 25.86 31.22
CA ILE A 156 -23.65 26.20 30.97
C ILE A 156 -24.44 24.97 30.49
N TYR A 157 -23.89 24.18 29.57
CA TYR A 157 -24.52 22.99 29.01
C TYR A 157 -23.55 21.81 28.98
N THR A 158 -24.08 20.59 29.16
CA THR A 158 -23.41 19.35 28.76
C THR A 158 -24.09 18.80 27.51
N VAL A 159 -23.41 18.91 26.36
CA VAL A 159 -23.92 18.49 25.06
C VAL A 159 -23.52 17.03 24.79
N LYS A 160 -24.47 16.20 24.35
CA LYS A 160 -24.26 14.77 24.10
C LYS A 160 -24.93 14.34 22.80
N ILE A 161 -24.43 13.27 22.21
CA ILE A 161 -24.96 12.65 20.98
C ILE A 161 -25.71 11.36 21.30
N ASN A 162 -26.74 11.05 20.51
CA ASN A 162 -27.51 9.81 20.60
C ASN A 162 -26.65 8.61 20.11
N PRO A 163 -26.58 7.47 20.84
CA PRO A 163 -25.86 6.28 20.37
C PRO A 163 -26.39 5.68 19.05
N ALA A 164 -27.60 6.05 18.61
CA ALA A 164 -28.17 5.63 17.32
C ALA A 164 -27.79 6.55 16.12
N SER A 165 -26.84 7.46 16.28
CA SER A 165 -26.44 8.40 15.22
C SER A 165 -25.67 7.71 14.09
N GLU A 166 -25.94 8.13 12.85
CA GLU A 166 -25.21 7.63 11.68
C GLU A 166 -23.84 8.29 11.50
N LEU A 167 -22.92 7.58 10.84
CA LEU A 167 -21.66 8.15 10.38
C LEU A 167 -21.89 9.11 9.18
N THR A 168 -21.09 10.17 9.13
CA THR A 168 -20.97 11.14 8.05
C THR A 168 -20.63 10.47 6.71
N TRP A 169 -21.15 10.98 5.58
CA TRP A 169 -20.97 10.30 4.27
C TRP A 169 -19.53 10.41 3.77
N GLU A 170 -18.84 11.52 4.04
CA GLU A 170 -17.41 11.70 3.77
C GLU A 170 -16.58 10.65 4.53
N PHE A 171 -16.86 10.43 5.82
CA PHE A 171 -16.18 9.42 6.62
C PHE A 171 -16.53 7.98 6.19
N LYS A 172 -17.80 7.72 5.83
CA LYS A 172 -18.20 6.45 5.19
C LYS A 172 -17.46 6.21 3.86
N LYS A 173 -17.18 7.27 3.10
CA LYS A 173 -16.40 7.20 1.85
C LYS A 173 -14.91 7.00 2.12
N GLU A 174 -14.31 7.72 3.06
CA GLU A 174 -12.91 7.49 3.45
C GLU A 174 -12.67 6.06 3.95
N LEU A 175 -13.65 5.43 4.61
CA LEU A 175 -13.62 4.02 5.00
C LEU A 175 -13.74 3.02 3.82
N LEU A 176 -14.18 3.47 2.64
CA LEU A 176 -14.31 2.66 1.42
C LEU A 176 -13.15 2.89 0.43
N ASP A 177 -12.58 4.10 0.40
CA ASP A 177 -11.53 4.53 -0.53
C ASP A 177 -10.10 4.17 -0.05
N ILE A 178 -9.93 3.28 0.94
CA ILE A 178 -8.61 2.88 1.48
C ILE A 178 -7.90 1.89 0.53
N SER A 179 -7.43 2.38 -0.63
CA SER A 179 -6.61 1.59 -1.57
C SER A 179 -5.64 2.41 -2.44
N ASP A 180 -4.36 2.01 -2.36
CA ASP A 180 -3.34 2.02 -3.44
C ASP A 180 -2.43 3.26 -3.68
N VAL A 181 -1.27 2.98 -4.30
CA VAL A 181 -0.30 3.84 -5.01
C VAL A 181 0.66 4.78 -4.21
N ALA A 182 1.97 4.90 -4.47
CA ALA A 182 2.98 3.93 -4.97
C ALA A 182 4.45 4.47 -4.81
N LEU A 183 5.41 3.55 -5.00
CA LEU A 183 6.86 3.72 -5.27
C LEU A 183 7.73 4.25 -4.10
N CYS A 184 9.05 4.49 -4.25
CA CYS A 184 10.23 3.57 -4.30
C CYS A 184 11.44 4.38 -3.72
N PRO A 185 12.75 4.28 -4.10
CA PRO A 185 13.59 3.23 -4.72
C PRO A 185 14.92 2.93 -3.92
N ASN A 186 15.93 2.33 -4.57
CA ASN A 186 17.35 2.14 -4.15
C ASN A 186 17.62 1.52 -2.76
N LEU A 187 17.80 0.19 -2.71
CA LEU A 187 17.90 -0.60 -1.47
C LEU A 187 19.27 -1.21 -1.14
N GLU A 188 20.22 -1.26 -2.08
CA GLU A 188 21.53 -1.91 -1.85
C GLU A 188 22.57 -0.97 -1.22
N GLN A 189 23.20 -1.43 -0.14
CA GLN A 189 24.32 -0.76 0.51
C GLN A 189 25.34 -1.78 1.01
N LYS A 190 26.59 -1.66 0.55
CA LYS A 190 27.74 -2.43 1.04
C LYS A 190 28.43 -1.73 2.22
N ASN A 191 29.12 -2.49 3.05
CA ASN A 191 29.91 -1.96 4.16
C ASN A 191 31.23 -1.34 3.65
N PRO A 192 31.53 -0.05 3.92
CA PRO A 192 32.78 0.59 3.49
C PRO A 192 34.06 -0.03 4.06
N LEU A 193 33.99 -0.75 5.18
CA LEU A 193 35.15 -1.40 5.81
C LEU A 193 35.52 -2.76 5.18
N THR A 194 34.61 -3.38 4.42
CA THR A 194 34.84 -4.71 3.81
C THR A 194 34.62 -4.75 2.30
N GLY A 195 33.99 -3.71 1.72
CA GLY A 195 33.60 -3.70 0.30
C GLY A 195 32.44 -4.64 -0.05
N ASP A 196 31.78 -5.21 0.96
CA ASP A 196 30.83 -6.31 0.81
C ASP A 196 29.72 -6.28 1.89
N PHE A 197 28.80 -7.25 1.86
CA PHE A 197 27.69 -7.38 2.81
C PHE A 197 28.09 -8.11 4.12
N SER A 198 29.29 -7.83 4.62
CA SER A 198 29.94 -8.50 5.75
C SER A 198 30.43 -7.52 6.81
N CYS A 199 30.56 -7.98 8.06
CA CYS A 199 31.20 -7.21 9.13
C CYS A 199 32.71 -7.48 9.19
N PRO A 200 33.54 -6.49 9.59
CA PRO A 200 34.97 -6.69 9.79
C PRO A 200 35.25 -7.61 10.99
N SER A 201 36.49 -8.09 11.10
CA SER A 201 36.95 -8.94 12.20
C SER A 201 36.69 -8.31 13.58
N GLY A 202 36.24 -9.11 14.54
CA GLY A 202 35.83 -8.66 15.88
C GLY A 202 34.40 -8.09 15.97
N TYR A 203 33.72 -7.84 14.84
CA TYR A 203 32.33 -7.39 14.83
C TYR A 203 31.35 -8.52 14.49
N THR A 204 30.16 -8.50 15.10
CA THR A 204 29.05 -9.41 14.83
C THR A 204 27.93 -8.70 14.06
N ALA A 205 27.31 -9.42 13.11
CA ALA A 205 26.23 -8.89 12.27
C ALA A 205 24.87 -8.99 12.98
N VAL A 206 24.27 -7.83 13.27
CA VAL A 206 23.00 -7.69 13.98
C VAL A 206 21.91 -7.31 12.98
N ARG A 207 20.96 -8.22 12.74
CA ARG A 207 19.82 -7.98 11.86
C ARG A 207 18.81 -7.05 12.54
N LEU A 208 18.51 -5.90 11.94
CA LEU A 208 17.47 -4.98 12.42
C LEU A 208 16.08 -5.42 11.98
N LEU A 209 15.93 -5.74 10.70
CA LEU A 209 14.66 -6.07 10.08
C LEU A 209 14.88 -6.80 8.75
N SER A 210 13.84 -7.47 8.26
CA SER A 210 13.71 -7.86 6.86
C SER A 210 12.29 -7.55 6.41
N GLN A 211 12.17 -6.98 5.20
CA GLN A 211 10.90 -6.56 4.61
C GLN A 211 10.91 -6.94 3.14
N ILE A 212 9.72 -7.01 2.55
CA ILE A 212 9.54 -7.15 1.11
C ILE A 212 9.19 -5.76 0.60
N HIS A 213 10.11 -5.15 -0.15
CA HIS A 213 9.79 -3.99 -0.96
C HIS A 213 9.05 -4.46 -2.22
N GLU A 214 8.04 -3.72 -2.63
CA GLU A 214 7.32 -3.95 -3.89
C GLU A 214 7.53 -2.71 -4.78
N GLU A 215 7.82 -2.92 -6.06
CA GLU A 215 7.98 -1.84 -7.05
C GLU A 215 7.09 -2.08 -8.27
N GLY A 216 6.32 -1.07 -8.66
CA GLY A 216 5.35 -1.15 -9.74
C GLY A 216 5.91 -0.58 -11.03
N TYR A 217 5.93 -1.36 -12.10
CA TYR A 217 6.43 -0.94 -13.40
C TYR A 217 5.46 -1.29 -14.52
N ASN A 218 5.27 -0.36 -15.46
CA ASN A 218 4.56 -0.64 -16.71
C ASN A 218 5.50 -1.37 -17.67
N HIS A 219 5.00 -2.42 -18.31
CA HIS A 219 5.71 -3.17 -19.34
C HIS A 219 4.80 -3.37 -20.55
N LEU A 220 5.18 -2.78 -21.69
CA LEU A 220 4.46 -2.92 -22.96
C LEU A 220 4.56 -4.36 -23.49
N GLU A 221 3.46 -5.12 -23.42
CA GLU A 221 3.38 -6.48 -23.97
C GLU A 221 2.77 -6.47 -25.38
N CYS A 222 3.61 -6.65 -26.40
CA CYS A 222 3.18 -6.79 -27.80
C CYS A 222 2.86 -8.25 -28.18
N LYS A 223 1.58 -8.56 -28.40
CA LYS A 223 1.06 -9.88 -28.80
C LYS A 223 0.59 -9.85 -30.25
N LYS A 224 1.18 -10.70 -31.11
CA LYS A 224 0.83 -10.81 -32.54
C LYS A 224 -0.37 -11.75 -32.73
N LYS A 225 -1.58 -11.20 -32.87
CA LYS A 225 -2.80 -11.97 -33.13
C LYS A 225 -2.96 -12.17 -34.65
N CYS A 226 -3.06 -13.41 -35.10
CA CYS A 226 -3.19 -13.76 -36.52
C CYS A 226 -4.49 -14.52 -36.82
N THR A 227 -5.32 -13.96 -37.71
CA THR A 227 -6.54 -14.61 -38.21
C THR A 227 -6.22 -15.37 -39.50
N LEU A 228 -6.66 -16.63 -39.59
CA LEU A 228 -6.43 -17.53 -40.73
C LEU A 228 -4.95 -17.68 -41.14
N TYR A 229 -4.02 -17.54 -40.19
CA TYR A 229 -2.55 -17.50 -40.38
C TYR A 229 -1.98 -16.41 -41.32
N ILE A 230 -2.83 -15.73 -42.10
CA ILE A 230 -2.44 -14.74 -43.12
C ILE A 230 -2.59 -13.31 -42.57
N PHE A 231 -3.65 -13.02 -41.82
CA PHE A 231 -3.97 -11.66 -41.35
C PHE A 231 -3.48 -11.43 -39.92
N CYS A 232 -2.20 -11.08 -39.79
CA CYS A 232 -1.57 -10.78 -38.51
C CYS A 232 -1.63 -9.28 -38.14
N LYS A 233 -2.20 -8.97 -36.97
CA LYS A 233 -2.10 -7.66 -36.32
C LYS A 233 -1.32 -7.78 -35.00
N THR A 234 -0.27 -6.97 -34.85
CA THR A 234 0.36 -6.78 -33.54
C THR A 234 -0.54 -5.89 -32.69
N VAL A 235 -0.89 -6.36 -31.49
CA VAL A 235 -1.59 -5.57 -30.48
C VAL A 235 -0.64 -5.44 -29.30
N CYS A 236 -0.27 -4.20 -28.95
CA CYS A 236 0.53 -3.90 -27.78
C CYS A 236 -0.38 -3.31 -26.69
N GLU A 237 -0.09 -3.66 -25.44
CA GLU A 237 -0.89 -3.35 -24.27
C GLU A 237 0.08 -3.08 -23.11
N ASP A 238 -0.05 -1.94 -22.43
CA ASP A 238 0.79 -1.62 -21.26
C ASP A 238 0.30 -2.40 -20.05
N VAL A 239 1.08 -3.40 -19.64
CA VAL A 239 0.76 -4.28 -18.52
C VAL A 239 1.50 -3.80 -17.28
N PHE A 240 0.78 -3.31 -16.28
CA PHE A 240 1.36 -2.99 -14.97
C PHE A 240 1.74 -4.28 -14.23
N ARG A 241 3.02 -4.40 -13.87
CA ARG A 241 3.61 -5.54 -13.16
C ARG A 241 4.22 -5.07 -11.84
N VAL A 242 4.15 -5.93 -10.82
CA VAL A 242 4.76 -5.69 -9.51
C VAL A 242 6.02 -6.55 -9.38
N ALA A 243 7.18 -5.91 -9.29
CA ALA A 243 8.42 -6.53 -8.83
C ALA A 243 8.40 -6.64 -7.30
N ARG A 244 9.08 -7.66 -6.76
CA ARG A 244 9.20 -7.92 -5.31
C ARG A 244 10.65 -8.18 -4.94
N ALA A 245 11.18 -7.40 -4.00
CA ALA A 245 12.56 -7.49 -3.53
C ALA A 245 12.60 -7.60 -1.99
N GLN A 246 13.05 -8.74 -1.46
CA GLN A 246 13.26 -8.88 -0.02
C GLN A 246 14.60 -8.26 0.39
N PHE A 247 14.57 -7.14 1.11
CA PHE A 247 15.78 -6.56 1.71
C PHE A 247 15.94 -6.98 3.18
N ARG A 248 17.19 -6.90 3.67
CA ARG A 248 17.58 -7.32 5.03
C ARG A 248 18.56 -6.28 5.57
N ALA A 249 18.11 -5.48 6.54
CA ALA A 249 18.94 -4.44 7.15
C ALA A 249 19.79 -5.03 8.29
N PHE A 250 21.09 -4.81 8.26
CA PHE A 250 22.05 -5.23 9.28
C PHE A 250 22.89 -4.04 9.75
N TRP A 251 23.44 -4.14 10.97
CA TRP A 251 24.56 -3.32 11.43
C TRP A 251 25.59 -4.19 12.16
N CYS A 252 26.80 -3.69 12.30
CA CYS A 252 27.91 -4.40 12.93
C CYS A 252 28.10 -3.90 14.37
N ALA A 253 27.95 -4.80 15.36
CA ALA A 253 28.24 -4.52 16.76
C ALA A 253 29.63 -5.07 17.13
N ALA A 254 30.41 -4.32 17.92
CA ALA A 254 31.70 -4.81 18.41
C ALA A 254 31.49 -5.94 19.44
N SER A 255 32.24 -7.03 19.31
CA SER A 255 32.06 -8.23 20.15
C SER A 255 32.98 -8.25 21.38
N SER A 256 33.99 -7.37 21.40
CA SER A 256 34.86 -7.04 22.53
C SER A 256 35.10 -5.53 22.55
N GLN A 257 35.64 -4.99 23.64
CA GLN A 257 35.88 -3.54 23.78
C GLN A 257 37.25 -3.09 23.25
N ASP A 258 38.18 -4.03 23.04
CA ASP A 258 39.60 -3.79 22.76
C ASP A 258 39.94 -3.55 21.26
N LEU A 259 38.96 -3.11 20.45
CA LEU A 259 39.08 -2.99 18.99
C LEU A 259 39.73 -1.68 18.48
N GLY A 260 40.06 -0.74 19.38
CA GLY A 260 40.82 0.47 19.03
C GLY A 260 40.20 1.32 17.91
N ASN A 261 41.02 1.70 16.92
CA ASN A 261 40.61 2.57 15.80
C ASN A 261 39.95 1.80 14.62
N LEU A 262 39.55 0.54 14.79
CA LEU A 262 39.01 -0.31 13.70
C LEU A 262 37.50 -0.09 13.44
N GLY A 263 37.06 1.17 13.35
CA GLY A 263 35.64 1.53 13.30
C GLY A 263 35.26 2.61 12.28
N LEU A 264 34.06 3.17 12.48
CA LEU A 264 33.54 4.33 11.75
C LEU A 264 33.09 5.38 12.77
N LEU A 265 33.45 6.64 12.55
CA LEU A 265 32.88 7.76 13.30
C LEU A 265 31.47 8.05 12.80
N PHE A 266 30.51 8.18 13.72
CA PHE A 266 29.10 8.45 13.43
C PHE A 266 28.82 9.96 13.42
N GLY A 267 28.26 10.46 12.31
CA GLY A 267 27.96 11.88 12.07
C GLY A 267 26.46 12.19 12.03
N GLY A 268 25.67 11.42 12.77
CA GLY A 268 24.21 11.51 12.75
C GLY A 268 23.57 10.72 11.61
N LEU A 269 22.26 10.90 11.45
CA LEU A 269 21.45 10.28 10.39
C LEU A 269 20.26 11.16 10.03
N PHE A 270 19.71 10.96 8.83
CA PHE A 270 18.53 11.66 8.33
C PHE A 270 17.69 10.75 7.42
N SER A 271 16.52 11.20 7.00
CA SER A 271 15.67 10.49 6.03
C SER A 271 14.92 11.48 5.14
N SER A 272 14.13 10.99 4.18
CA SER A 272 13.21 11.84 3.41
C SER A 272 12.21 12.63 4.28
N ARG A 273 11.93 12.19 5.52
CA ARG A 273 11.02 12.84 6.48
C ARG A 273 11.69 13.35 7.77
N SER A 274 13.03 13.33 7.87
CA SER A 274 13.76 13.84 9.04
C SER A 274 15.09 14.48 8.67
N VAL A 275 15.46 15.56 9.36
CA VAL A 275 16.79 16.19 9.26
C VAL A 275 17.80 15.51 10.19
N ASN A 276 19.09 15.67 9.89
CA ASN A 276 20.18 15.32 10.79
C ASN A 276 20.33 16.45 11.84
N PRO A 277 20.19 16.18 13.17
CA PRO A 277 20.28 17.23 14.18
C PRO A 277 21.66 17.91 14.28
N LEU A 278 22.72 17.32 13.73
CA LEU A 278 24.06 17.95 13.65
C LEU A 278 24.13 19.08 12.62
N THR A 279 23.44 18.95 11.49
CA THR A 279 23.46 19.93 10.38
C THR A 279 22.18 20.75 10.32
N ASN A 280 21.14 20.34 11.05
CA ASN A 280 19.74 20.81 10.94
C ASN A 280 19.18 20.72 9.50
N GLN A 281 19.71 19.82 8.69
CA GLN A 281 19.40 19.65 7.27
C GLN A 281 19.34 18.17 6.88
N GLN A 282 18.86 17.85 5.67
CA GLN A 282 18.95 16.51 5.08
C GLN A 282 20.35 16.27 4.45
N SER A 283 21.39 16.45 5.27
CA SER A 283 22.80 16.40 4.85
C SER A 283 23.72 15.87 5.96
N CYS A 284 24.89 15.38 5.57
CA CYS A 284 25.96 14.99 6.50
C CYS A 284 26.90 16.17 6.81
N PRO A 285 27.65 16.12 7.93
CA PRO A 285 28.74 17.06 8.20
C PRO A 285 29.84 16.98 7.12
N ALA A 286 30.69 18.01 7.04
CA ALA A 286 31.85 17.99 6.13
C ALA A 286 32.79 16.82 6.48
N GLY A 287 33.29 16.11 5.46
CA GLY A 287 34.14 14.93 5.62
C GLY A 287 33.41 13.60 5.88
N TYR A 288 32.07 13.59 5.85
CA TYR A 288 31.26 12.39 6.05
C TYR A 288 30.63 11.87 4.74
N THR A 289 30.63 10.55 4.58
CA THR A 289 29.93 9.84 3.50
C THR A 289 28.56 9.33 3.97
N ILE A 290 27.67 9.09 3.01
CA ILE A 290 26.31 8.59 3.24
C ILE A 290 26.28 7.08 3.01
N LEU A 291 25.76 6.33 3.98
CA LEU A 291 25.29 4.96 3.78
C LEU A 291 23.77 4.94 3.75
N ASN A 292 23.18 4.33 2.71
CA ASN A 292 21.73 4.11 2.64
C ASN A 292 21.37 2.89 3.50
N LEU A 293 20.26 2.96 4.23
CA LEU A 293 19.76 1.85 5.03
C LEU A 293 18.22 1.86 4.99
N PHE A 294 17.60 0.68 4.90
CA PHE A 294 16.18 0.57 4.53
C PHE A 294 15.93 1.34 3.20
N GLU A 295 14.74 1.91 3.02
CA GLU A 295 14.35 2.57 1.78
C GLU A 295 14.71 4.06 1.70
N THR A 296 14.95 4.72 2.85
CA THR A 296 15.09 6.20 2.91
C THR A 296 16.03 6.71 4.00
N LEU A 297 16.54 5.88 4.90
CA LEU A 297 17.44 6.32 5.96
C LEU A 297 18.85 6.50 5.39
N LYS A 298 19.48 7.62 5.72
CA LYS A 298 20.83 7.98 5.33
C LYS A 298 21.66 8.18 6.60
N VAL A 299 22.65 7.31 6.77
CA VAL A 299 23.55 7.27 7.93
C VAL A 299 24.85 7.94 7.55
N CYS A 300 25.27 8.95 8.31
CA CYS A 300 26.50 9.68 8.06
C CYS A 300 27.67 8.99 8.79
N VAL A 301 28.69 8.57 8.04
CA VAL A 301 29.89 7.92 8.59
C VAL A 301 31.17 8.55 8.05
N THR A 302 32.28 8.40 8.76
CA THR A 302 33.62 8.63 8.19
C THR A 302 34.67 7.71 8.80
N GLN A 303 35.74 7.47 8.05
CA GLN A 303 36.97 6.80 8.49
C GLN A 303 38.07 7.82 8.84
N ASP A 304 37.86 9.10 8.54
CA ASP A 304 38.79 10.17 8.89
C ASP A 304 38.64 10.53 10.37
N TYR A 305 39.57 10.02 11.19
CA TYR A 305 39.60 10.27 12.62
C TYR A 305 40.15 11.67 12.99
N GLU A 306 40.86 12.36 12.09
CA GLU A 306 41.47 13.67 12.38
C GLU A 306 40.47 14.81 12.13
N LEU A 307 39.86 14.84 10.95
CA LEU A 307 38.85 15.85 10.58
C LEU A 307 37.45 15.46 11.09
N GLY A 308 37.12 14.16 11.08
CA GLY A 308 35.79 13.68 11.45
C GLY A 308 35.47 13.83 12.94
N HIS A 309 36.44 13.67 13.84
CA HIS A 309 36.21 13.67 15.29
C HIS A 309 35.44 14.91 15.78
N ARG A 310 35.68 16.08 15.17
CA ARG A 310 34.99 17.35 15.46
C ARG A 310 33.46 17.29 15.37
N PHE A 311 32.91 16.47 14.47
CA PHE A 311 31.47 16.30 14.27
C PHE A 311 30.96 14.91 14.67
N SER A 312 31.83 14.11 15.31
CA SER A 312 31.49 12.75 15.72
C SER A 312 30.64 12.75 16.99
N ILE A 313 29.61 11.90 17.00
CA ILE A 313 28.79 11.64 18.19
C ILE A 313 29.02 10.21 18.65
N PRO A 314 29.28 9.95 19.95
CA PRO A 314 29.36 8.59 20.48
C PRO A 314 28.05 7.85 20.24
N PHE A 315 28.14 6.77 19.46
CA PHE A 315 27.04 5.94 19.01
C PHE A 315 26.88 4.71 19.91
N GLY A 316 25.64 4.45 20.35
CA GLY A 316 25.32 3.41 21.34
C GLY A 316 24.52 2.23 20.77
N GLY A 317 24.48 2.06 19.44
CA GLY A 317 23.78 0.96 18.77
C GLY A 317 22.41 1.31 18.18
N PHE A 318 21.93 0.42 17.31
CA PHE A 318 20.57 0.42 16.76
C PHE A 318 19.72 -0.69 17.41
N PHE A 319 18.41 -0.50 17.45
CA PHE A 319 17.42 -1.53 17.77
C PHE A 319 16.09 -1.29 17.03
N SER A 320 15.24 -2.30 16.94
CA SER A 320 13.97 -2.25 16.20
C SER A 320 12.79 -2.82 17.02
N CYS A 321 11.58 -2.73 16.47
CA CYS A 321 10.41 -3.42 17.01
C CYS A 321 10.65 -4.95 17.17
N ALA A 322 11.52 -5.55 16.35
CA ALA A 322 11.81 -6.97 16.34
C ALA A 322 13.02 -7.34 17.22
N VAL A 323 14.13 -6.59 17.13
CA VAL A 323 15.44 -6.97 17.71
C VAL A 323 15.99 -5.86 18.61
N GLY A 324 16.46 -6.21 19.81
CA GLY A 324 17.05 -5.28 20.77
C GLY A 324 18.50 -4.87 20.47
N ASN A 325 19.15 -4.24 21.44
CA ASN A 325 20.51 -3.73 21.33
C ASN A 325 21.50 -4.65 22.08
N PRO A 326 22.48 -5.29 21.40
CA PRO A 326 23.46 -6.16 22.05
C PRO A 326 24.55 -5.42 22.84
N LEU A 327 24.65 -4.09 22.70
CA LEU A 327 25.59 -3.27 23.49
C LEU A 327 25.09 -3.00 24.93
N ILE A 328 23.99 -3.65 25.34
CA ILE A 328 23.51 -3.70 26.72
C ILE A 328 24.07 -4.97 27.37
N ASN A 329 24.85 -4.83 28.44
CA ASN A 329 25.26 -5.95 29.28
C ASN A 329 24.04 -6.59 29.99
N SER A 330 23.39 -7.54 29.32
CA SER A 330 22.28 -8.32 29.85
C SER A 330 22.78 -9.58 30.54
N THR A 331 23.24 -9.46 31.78
CA THR A 331 23.59 -10.61 32.64
C THR A 331 22.37 -11.41 33.12
N LEU A 332 21.14 -10.90 32.90
CA LEU A 332 19.90 -11.42 33.49
C LEU A 332 18.82 -11.88 32.47
N SER A 333 19.04 -11.77 31.16
CA SER A 333 18.05 -12.23 30.16
C SER A 333 18.71 -12.58 28.83
N ARG A 334 18.30 -13.71 28.23
CA ARG A 334 18.69 -14.09 26.86
C ARG A 334 18.06 -13.20 25.79
N ASP A 335 16.94 -12.55 26.12
CA ASP A 335 16.27 -11.61 25.22
C ASP A 335 16.98 -10.26 25.15
N LEU A 336 17.34 -9.87 23.93
CA LEU A 336 18.04 -8.63 23.64
C LEU A 336 17.11 -7.43 23.92
N GLN A 337 17.49 -6.59 24.88
CA GLN A 337 16.62 -5.54 25.40
C GLN A 337 16.49 -4.36 24.41
N LYS A 338 15.26 -3.87 24.19
CA LYS A 338 14.93 -2.79 23.25
C LYS A 338 15.06 -1.41 23.93
N ARG A 339 16.28 -1.09 24.39
CA ARG A 339 16.63 0.19 25.04
C ARG A 339 18.04 0.65 24.65
N CYS A 340 18.48 1.77 25.22
CA CYS A 340 19.87 2.22 25.11
C CYS A 340 20.72 1.80 26.32
N PRO A 341 22.05 1.65 26.14
CA PRO A 341 22.99 1.50 27.25
C PRO A 341 23.06 2.75 28.15
N GLY A 342 23.60 2.60 29.36
CA GLY A 342 23.70 3.68 30.34
C GLY A 342 24.48 4.89 29.80
N GLY A 343 23.97 6.11 30.01
CA GLY A 343 24.55 7.34 29.47
C GLY A 343 24.15 7.66 28.02
N PHE A 344 23.36 6.82 27.37
CA PHE A 344 22.83 7.06 26.01
C PHE A 344 21.32 7.32 26.05
N SER A 345 20.87 8.13 25.10
CA SER A 345 19.48 8.53 24.87
C SER A 345 18.95 7.90 23.58
N GLN A 346 17.68 7.48 23.55
CA GLN A 346 17.05 6.89 22.37
C GLN A 346 16.51 7.98 21.43
N HIS A 347 16.69 7.77 20.12
CA HIS A 347 16.18 8.63 19.06
C HIS A 347 15.56 7.78 17.94
N LEU A 348 14.54 8.32 17.28
CA LEU A 348 13.80 7.61 16.23
C LEU A 348 14.45 7.83 14.87
N ALA A 349 15.02 6.77 14.29
CA ALA A 349 15.63 6.80 12.96
C ALA A 349 14.56 6.81 11.87
N LEU A 350 13.76 5.74 11.78
CA LEU A 350 12.63 5.63 10.86
C LEU A 350 11.49 4.77 11.46
N ILE A 351 10.35 4.76 10.78
CA ILE A 351 9.33 3.73 10.89
C ILE A 351 9.26 3.07 9.51
N SER A 352 9.26 1.73 9.48
CA SER A 352 9.25 0.93 8.25
C SER A 352 8.15 -0.13 8.41
N ASP A 353 7.09 -0.05 7.60
CA ASP A 353 5.86 -0.86 7.72
C ASP A 353 5.34 -1.01 9.16
N GLY A 354 5.27 0.11 9.88
CA GLY A 354 4.85 0.17 11.29
C GLY A 354 5.92 -0.28 12.30
N CYS A 355 6.99 -0.95 11.86
CA CYS A 355 8.12 -1.28 12.71
C CYS A 355 8.96 -0.03 13.02
N GLN A 356 8.99 0.39 14.28
CA GLN A 356 9.89 1.43 14.76
C GLN A 356 11.35 0.95 14.70
N VAL A 357 12.25 1.77 14.15
CA VAL A 357 13.72 1.59 14.20
C VAL A 357 14.35 2.77 14.91
N SER A 358 15.06 2.48 16.00
CA SER A 358 15.62 3.49 16.91
C SER A 358 17.14 3.34 17.03
N TYR A 359 17.79 4.42 17.43
CA TYR A 359 19.24 4.49 17.61
C TYR A 359 19.60 5.21 18.90
N CYS A 360 20.79 4.92 19.41
CA CYS A 360 21.28 5.46 20.66
C CYS A 360 22.45 6.41 20.42
N VAL A 361 22.41 7.60 21.01
CA VAL A 361 23.54 8.53 21.10
C VAL A 361 23.75 9.01 22.52
N ARG A 362 24.97 9.43 22.87
CA ARG A 362 25.28 9.99 24.20
C ARG A 362 24.23 11.03 24.63
N ALA A 363 23.73 10.91 25.86
CA ALA A 363 22.76 11.84 26.40
C ALA A 363 23.31 13.28 26.34
N GLY A 364 22.49 14.22 25.89
CA GLY A 364 22.89 15.61 25.64
C GLY A 364 23.54 15.90 24.28
N ALA A 365 23.81 14.89 23.43
CA ALA A 365 24.39 15.14 22.10
C ALA A 365 23.43 15.84 21.12
N PHE A 366 22.12 15.76 21.36
CA PHE A 366 21.07 16.44 20.58
C PHE A 366 20.23 17.36 21.49
N THR A 367 20.84 18.41 22.05
CA THR A 367 20.17 19.44 22.86
C THR A 367 19.40 20.46 22.02
N GLY A 368 18.36 19.99 21.33
CA GLY A 368 17.35 20.86 20.75
C GLY A 368 16.49 21.50 21.85
N TRP A 369 16.54 22.83 21.99
CA TRP A 369 15.67 23.59 22.90
C TRP A 369 14.18 23.57 22.47
N SER A 370 13.91 23.17 21.23
CA SER A 370 12.57 22.91 20.69
C SER A 370 12.13 21.47 20.98
N LEU A 371 10.96 21.30 21.60
CA LEU A 371 10.30 20.00 21.69
C LEU A 371 9.93 19.48 20.28
N PRO A 372 10.02 18.16 20.01
CA PRO A 372 9.61 17.61 18.73
C PRO A 372 8.10 17.72 18.54
N THR A 373 7.68 18.03 17.32
CA THR A 373 6.27 18.00 16.91
C THR A 373 5.75 16.55 16.82
N ALA A 374 4.43 16.37 16.91
CA ALA A 374 3.80 15.08 16.68
C ALA A 374 4.06 14.64 15.23
N ARG A 375 4.64 13.45 15.02
CA ARG A 375 4.68 12.83 13.69
C ARG A 375 3.28 12.32 13.37
N LEU A 376 2.66 12.86 12.32
CA LEU A 376 1.32 12.48 11.88
C LEU A 376 1.38 11.23 10.97
N PRO A 377 0.32 10.39 10.94
CA PRO A 377 0.18 9.31 9.97
C PRO A 377 0.03 9.86 8.52
N PRO A 378 0.24 9.04 7.48
CA PRO A 378 0.56 7.61 7.52
C PRO A 378 2.04 7.32 7.80
N PHE A 379 2.29 6.26 8.58
CA PHE A 379 3.63 5.75 8.93
C PHE A 379 4.10 4.57 8.06
N THR A 380 3.27 4.17 7.09
CA THR A 380 3.50 3.11 6.10
C THR A 380 3.30 3.68 4.69
N ARG A 381 3.76 2.95 3.67
CA ARG A 381 3.33 3.20 2.28
C ARG A 381 2.01 2.44 2.01
N PRO A 382 1.19 2.85 1.04
CA PRO A 382 0.18 1.96 0.47
C PRO A 382 0.82 0.70 -0.13
N PRO A 383 0.15 -0.46 -0.10
CA PRO A 383 0.60 -1.65 -0.83
C PRO A 383 0.52 -1.41 -2.34
N LEU A 384 1.19 -2.24 -3.15
CA LEU A 384 1.05 -2.16 -4.61
C LEU A 384 0.01 -3.14 -5.14
N MET A 385 -1.07 -2.63 -5.72
CA MET A 385 -2.03 -3.49 -6.42
C MET A 385 -1.53 -3.83 -7.82
N SER A 386 -1.26 -5.12 -8.08
CA SER A 386 -1.19 -5.60 -9.46
C SER A 386 -2.58 -5.48 -10.11
N GLN A 387 -2.67 -5.03 -11.37
CA GLN A 387 -3.94 -4.86 -12.08
C GLN A 387 -4.73 -6.17 -12.33
N ALA A 388 -4.19 -7.32 -11.90
CA ALA A 388 -4.98 -8.51 -11.59
C ALA A 388 -5.83 -8.29 -10.31
N ALA A 389 -6.69 -7.27 -10.33
CA ALA A 389 -7.81 -7.16 -9.41
C ALA A 389 -8.79 -8.30 -9.71
N THR A 390 -8.56 -9.47 -9.09
CA THR A 390 -9.62 -10.43 -8.92
C THR A 390 -10.71 -9.72 -8.15
N ASN A 391 -11.84 -9.45 -8.81
CA ASN A 391 -13.03 -8.97 -8.14
C ASN A 391 -13.38 -10.02 -7.07
N THR A 392 -13.08 -9.71 -5.81
CA THR A 392 -13.32 -10.59 -4.66
C THR A 392 -14.80 -10.52 -4.32
N VAL A 393 -15.60 -11.07 -5.24
CA VAL A 393 -17.06 -11.15 -5.23
C VAL A 393 -17.57 -11.91 -4.02
N ILE A 394 -16.72 -12.59 -3.24
CA ILE A 394 -17.10 -13.50 -2.16
C ILE A 394 -16.19 -13.28 -0.94
N VAL A 395 -16.80 -13.09 0.24
CA VAL A 395 -16.14 -13.12 1.56
C VAL A 395 -16.86 -14.16 2.42
N THR A 396 -16.18 -15.25 2.76
CA THR A 396 -16.75 -16.36 3.56
C THR A 396 -16.26 -16.32 5.00
N ASN A 397 -17.18 -16.25 5.97
CA ASN A 397 -16.86 -16.46 7.38
C ASN A 397 -16.99 -17.96 7.71
N SER A 398 -15.88 -18.58 8.14
CA SER A 398 -15.81 -20.00 8.47
C SER A 398 -16.55 -20.40 9.76
N GLU A 399 -16.75 -19.47 10.69
CA GLU A 399 -17.40 -19.74 11.99
C GLU A 399 -18.93 -19.66 11.89
N SER A 400 -19.45 -18.66 11.17
CA SER A 400 -20.90 -18.48 10.96
C SER A 400 -21.43 -19.18 9.70
N SER A 401 -20.55 -19.78 8.88
CA SER A 401 -20.82 -20.30 7.52
C SER A 401 -21.39 -19.27 6.52
N SER A 402 -21.52 -18.00 6.91
CA SER A 402 -22.08 -16.96 6.08
C SER A 402 -21.13 -16.56 4.96
N SER A 403 -21.65 -16.54 3.73
CA SER A 403 -20.93 -16.09 2.54
C SER A 403 -21.53 -14.77 2.10
N TRP A 404 -20.76 -13.68 2.17
CA TRP A 404 -21.18 -12.38 1.65
C TRP A 404 -20.72 -12.25 0.20
N PHE A 405 -21.57 -11.70 -0.65
CA PHE A 405 -21.26 -11.52 -2.06
C PHE A 405 -21.51 -10.10 -2.56
N ARG A 406 -20.53 -9.56 -3.28
CA ARG A 406 -20.58 -8.21 -3.86
C ARG A 406 -21.21 -8.29 -5.23
N ASP A 407 -22.38 -7.68 -5.38
CA ASP A 407 -23.12 -7.67 -6.63
C ASP A 407 -22.36 -6.88 -7.71
N SER A 408 -22.33 -7.39 -8.94
CA SER A 408 -21.51 -6.82 -10.02
C SER A 408 -22.10 -5.56 -10.64
N GLN A 409 -23.42 -5.34 -10.51
CA GLN A 409 -24.12 -4.18 -11.07
C GLN A 409 -24.36 -3.08 -10.04
N THR A 410 -24.77 -3.44 -8.82
CA THR A 410 -25.03 -2.46 -7.75
C THR A 410 -23.83 -2.20 -6.84
N HIS A 411 -22.77 -2.99 -6.94
CA HIS A 411 -21.59 -2.98 -6.05
C HIS A 411 -21.88 -3.19 -4.54
N ARG A 412 -23.13 -3.47 -4.16
CA ARG A 412 -23.57 -3.71 -2.78
C ARG A 412 -23.24 -5.14 -2.34
N TRP A 413 -22.99 -5.30 -1.04
CA TRP A 413 -22.86 -6.62 -0.42
C TRP A 413 -24.25 -7.18 -0.06
N ARG A 414 -24.50 -8.44 -0.44
CA ARG A 414 -25.66 -9.25 -0.02
C ARG A 414 -25.18 -10.55 0.64
N LEU A 415 -26.10 -11.30 1.27
CA LEU A 415 -25.82 -12.61 1.90
C LEU A 415 -26.17 -13.74 0.91
N GLY A 416 -25.17 -14.52 0.51
CA GLY A 416 -25.25 -15.45 -0.62
C GLY A 416 -25.59 -16.88 -0.25
N GLU A 417 -26.37 -17.54 -1.11
CA GLU A 417 -26.77 -18.93 -0.90
C GLU A 417 -25.61 -19.91 -1.16
N PRO A 418 -25.53 -21.05 -0.42
CA PRO A 418 -24.53 -22.09 -0.64
C PRO A 418 -24.54 -22.70 -2.06
N GLN A 419 -25.64 -22.56 -2.81
CA GLN A 419 -25.70 -23.00 -4.20
C GLN A 419 -24.97 -22.05 -5.16
N GLU A 420 -25.06 -20.74 -4.94
CA GLU A 420 -24.38 -19.75 -5.78
C GLU A 420 -22.86 -19.84 -5.58
N LEU A 421 -22.41 -20.01 -4.33
CA LEU A 421 -21.01 -20.28 -3.98
C LEU A 421 -20.39 -21.44 -4.79
N ARG A 422 -21.14 -22.55 -4.95
CA ARG A 422 -20.69 -23.70 -5.75
C ARG A 422 -20.65 -23.42 -7.25
N ARG A 423 -21.54 -22.56 -7.78
CA ARG A 423 -21.53 -22.16 -9.20
C ARG A 423 -20.36 -21.22 -9.48
N THR A 424 -20.10 -20.25 -8.61
CA THR A 424 -19.01 -19.28 -8.76
C THR A 424 -17.63 -19.91 -8.60
N MET A 425 -17.43 -20.80 -7.61
CA MET A 425 -16.15 -21.53 -7.45
C MET A 425 -15.78 -22.34 -8.71
N ARG A 426 -16.75 -22.99 -9.36
CA ARG A 426 -16.53 -23.76 -10.59
C ARG A 426 -16.00 -22.88 -11.73
N ASN A 427 -16.50 -21.66 -11.85
CA ASN A 427 -16.04 -20.71 -12.88
C ASN A 427 -14.62 -20.18 -12.58
N ILE A 428 -14.23 -20.07 -11.31
CA ILE A 428 -12.89 -19.61 -10.89
C ILE A 428 -11.82 -20.69 -11.16
N GLN A 429 -12.16 -21.97 -11.10
CA GLN A 429 -11.19 -23.07 -11.29
C GLN A 429 -10.83 -23.39 -12.76
N GLY A 430 -11.44 -22.72 -13.75
CA GLY A 430 -10.84 -22.58 -15.08
C GLY A 430 -10.70 -23.86 -15.91
N GLU A 431 -11.71 -24.73 -15.96
CA GLU A 431 -11.74 -25.81 -16.97
C GLU A 431 -11.82 -25.23 -18.39
N ASN A 432 -10.77 -25.44 -19.19
CA ASN A 432 -10.70 -24.96 -20.57
C ASN A 432 -11.82 -25.59 -21.41
N GLY A 433 -12.70 -24.74 -21.97
CA GLY A 433 -13.78 -25.16 -22.85
C GLY A 433 -13.27 -25.77 -24.16
N GLY A 434 -13.14 -27.09 -24.20
CA GLY A 434 -12.83 -27.84 -25.42
C GLY A 434 -13.92 -27.71 -26.48
N LEU A 435 -13.54 -27.90 -27.76
CA LEU A 435 -14.47 -27.90 -28.89
C LEU A 435 -15.57 -28.95 -28.69
N SER A 436 -16.83 -28.51 -28.74
CA SER A 436 -18.00 -29.39 -28.68
C SER A 436 -17.92 -30.51 -29.73
N GLY A 437 -18.19 -31.75 -29.33
CA GLY A 437 -17.93 -32.95 -30.14
C GLY A 437 -18.57 -32.94 -31.54
N GLY A 438 -19.71 -32.26 -31.71
CA GLY A 438 -20.34 -32.09 -33.03
C GLY A 438 -19.47 -31.34 -34.04
N ALA A 439 -18.65 -30.38 -33.60
CA ALA A 439 -17.73 -29.64 -34.47
C ALA A 439 -16.57 -30.52 -34.98
N ALA A 440 -16.04 -31.40 -34.12
CA ALA A 440 -14.96 -32.32 -34.50
C ALA A 440 -15.41 -33.35 -35.55
N VAL A 441 -16.66 -33.83 -35.47
CA VAL A 441 -17.26 -34.73 -36.47
C VAL A 441 -17.48 -34.02 -37.81
N GLY A 442 -17.98 -32.78 -37.79
CA GLY A 442 -18.20 -32.00 -39.03
C GLY A 442 -16.92 -31.79 -39.84
N VAL A 443 -15.81 -31.42 -39.19
CA VAL A 443 -14.51 -31.18 -39.87
C VAL A 443 -13.93 -32.47 -40.45
N SER A 444 -14.02 -33.59 -39.73
CA SER A 444 -13.44 -34.86 -40.17
C SER A 444 -14.17 -35.49 -41.36
N VAL A 445 -15.50 -35.35 -41.44
CA VAL A 445 -16.30 -35.78 -42.62
C VAL A 445 -15.97 -34.93 -43.86
N ALA A 446 -15.77 -33.62 -43.70
CA ALA A 446 -15.45 -32.73 -44.82
C ALA A 446 -14.07 -33.05 -45.44
N VAL A 447 -13.04 -33.25 -44.60
CA VAL A 447 -11.67 -33.53 -45.07
C VAL A 447 -11.57 -34.89 -45.76
N THR A 448 -12.18 -35.93 -45.20
CA THR A 448 -12.18 -37.28 -45.80
C THR A 448 -12.91 -37.31 -47.16
N SER A 449 -14.04 -36.62 -47.27
CA SER A 449 -14.78 -36.47 -48.54
C SER A 449 -13.94 -35.79 -49.62
N LEU A 450 -13.20 -34.73 -49.26
CA LEU A 450 -12.35 -33.99 -50.21
C LEU A 450 -11.18 -34.86 -50.72
N LEU A 451 -10.57 -35.65 -49.82
CA LEU A 451 -9.44 -36.51 -50.15
C LEU A 451 -9.83 -37.61 -51.16
N ALA A 452 -11.00 -38.23 -50.97
CA ALA A 452 -11.52 -39.26 -51.87
C ALA A 452 -11.74 -38.74 -53.30
N ALA A 453 -12.26 -37.51 -53.44
CA ALA A 453 -12.48 -36.88 -54.74
C ALA A 453 -11.16 -36.62 -55.50
N LEU A 454 -10.11 -36.19 -54.79
CA LEU A 454 -8.78 -35.97 -55.39
C LEU A 454 -8.13 -37.28 -55.87
N ILE A 455 -8.27 -38.37 -55.12
CA ILE A 455 -7.76 -39.70 -55.51
C ILE A 455 -8.47 -40.21 -56.78
N ALA A 456 -9.80 -40.04 -56.87
CA ALA A 456 -10.57 -40.41 -58.05
C ALA A 456 -10.15 -39.62 -59.31
N LEU A 457 -9.91 -38.30 -59.18
CA LEU A 457 -9.41 -37.45 -60.25
C LEU A 457 -8.00 -37.86 -60.72
N ALA A 458 -7.11 -38.20 -59.80
CA ALA A 458 -5.76 -38.68 -60.12
C ALA A 458 -5.81 -40.01 -60.92
N PHE A 459 -6.64 -40.96 -60.50
CA PHE A 459 -6.83 -42.24 -61.22
C PHE A 459 -7.39 -42.03 -62.64
N TYR A 460 -8.37 -41.13 -62.79
CA TYR A 460 -8.92 -40.77 -64.10
C TYR A 460 -7.86 -40.12 -65.01
N GLY A 461 -7.03 -39.21 -64.46
CA GLY A 461 -5.91 -38.57 -65.16
C GLY A 461 -4.88 -39.58 -65.67
N ILE A 462 -4.41 -40.49 -64.81
CA ILE A 462 -3.42 -41.52 -65.18
C ILE A 462 -3.98 -42.45 -66.28
N ARG A 463 -5.24 -42.87 -66.17
CA ARG A 463 -5.89 -43.73 -67.18
C ARG A 463 -6.03 -43.03 -68.53
N LYS A 464 -6.28 -41.71 -68.53
CA LYS A 464 -6.38 -40.86 -69.74
C LYS A 464 -5.02 -40.50 -70.35
N TYR A 465 -3.94 -40.47 -69.56
CA TYR A 465 -2.58 -40.22 -70.05
C TYR A 465 -2.01 -41.47 -70.75
N ARG A 466 -2.19 -42.65 -70.18
CA ARG A 466 -1.72 -43.92 -70.78
C ARG A 466 -2.29 -44.18 -72.19
N SER A 467 -3.49 -43.70 -72.52
CA SER A 467 -4.08 -43.88 -73.86
C SER A 467 -3.56 -42.90 -74.93
N LYS A 468 -2.54 -42.06 -74.65
CA LYS A 468 -1.95 -41.12 -75.61
C LYS A 468 -0.44 -41.30 -75.86
N GLY A 469 0.25 -42.11 -75.07
CA GLY A 469 1.72 -42.18 -75.08
C GLY A 469 2.38 -43.05 -76.16
N HIS A 470 1.64 -43.65 -77.10
CA HIS A 470 2.18 -44.69 -78.02
C HIS A 470 2.64 -44.21 -79.40
N HIS A 471 2.61 -42.90 -79.71
CA HIS A 471 2.81 -42.42 -81.09
C HIS A 471 4.00 -41.47 -81.34
N ALA A 472 4.80 -41.10 -80.33
CA ALA A 472 5.84 -40.10 -80.49
C ALA A 472 7.05 -40.30 -79.55
N ILE A 473 7.72 -41.44 -79.63
CA ILE A 473 9.06 -41.61 -79.04
C ILE A 473 10.09 -41.84 -80.15
N ASN A 474 10.92 -40.81 -80.30
CA ASN A 474 12.30 -40.80 -80.80
C ASN A 474 12.56 -41.44 -82.17
N ARG A 475 12.38 -40.62 -83.21
CA ARG A 475 13.22 -40.65 -84.44
C ARG A 475 14.63 -40.07 -84.17
N GLU A 476 15.17 -40.32 -82.98
CA GLU A 476 16.46 -39.83 -82.48
C GLU A 476 17.34 -41.01 -82.03
N GLN A 477 17.42 -42.05 -82.87
CA GLN A 477 18.22 -43.25 -82.65
C GLN A 477 19.23 -43.43 -83.79
N GLU A 478 20.04 -42.40 -84.07
CA GLU A 478 21.06 -42.48 -85.13
C GLU A 478 22.34 -41.72 -84.79
N ARG A 479 22.88 -41.99 -83.60
CA ARG A 479 24.31 -41.78 -83.30
C ARG A 479 24.82 -42.70 -82.18
N LEU A 480 25.23 -43.90 -82.61
CA LEU A 480 26.16 -44.82 -81.92
C LEU A 480 25.68 -45.46 -80.58
N LEU A 481 24.93 -46.55 -80.74
CA LEU A 481 24.87 -47.71 -79.84
C LEU A 481 25.55 -48.92 -80.55
N PRO A 482 25.79 -50.06 -79.89
CA PRO A 482 25.78 -50.35 -78.44
C PRO A 482 27.25 -50.60 -77.98
N GLU A 483 27.72 -51.51 -77.11
CA GLU A 483 27.25 -52.59 -76.19
C GLU A 483 28.43 -52.78 -75.15
N THR A 484 28.47 -53.50 -74.02
CA THR A 484 27.62 -54.50 -73.33
C THR A 484 27.88 -54.43 -71.80
N ALA A 485 27.17 -55.24 -71.01
CA ALA A 485 27.45 -55.58 -69.59
C ALA A 485 27.57 -57.13 -69.46
N PRO A 486 27.51 -57.81 -68.28
CA PRO A 486 27.47 -57.36 -66.88
C PRO A 486 28.36 -58.19 -65.89
N GLY A 487 28.32 -57.82 -64.59
CA GLY A 487 28.67 -58.71 -63.46
C GLY A 487 30.16 -58.75 -63.06
N THR A 488 30.56 -59.25 -61.87
CA THR A 488 29.78 -59.74 -60.70
C THR A 488 30.64 -59.60 -59.43
N ILE A 489 30.03 -59.44 -58.24
CA ILE A 489 30.73 -59.48 -56.93
C ILE A 489 30.89 -60.94 -56.48
N PRO A 490 32.05 -61.32 -55.91
CA PRO A 490 32.03 -62.07 -54.65
C PRO A 490 32.91 -61.45 -53.55
N GLU A 491 32.41 -61.61 -52.33
CA GLU A 491 33.01 -61.25 -51.05
C GLU A 491 33.86 -62.42 -50.50
N LEU A 492 35.05 -62.15 -49.95
CA LEU A 492 35.81 -63.15 -49.17
C LEU A 492 36.90 -62.50 -48.28
N GLU A 493 36.53 -62.20 -47.03
CA GLU A 493 37.41 -62.35 -45.86
C GLU A 493 37.57 -63.87 -45.56
N PRO A 494 38.56 -64.35 -44.76
CA PRO A 494 38.89 -63.77 -43.46
C PRO A 494 40.36 -63.93 -42.96
N GLU A 495 40.61 -63.48 -41.72
CA GLU A 495 41.60 -64.03 -40.76
C GLU A 495 43.12 -63.95 -41.09
N HIS A 496 44.07 -63.89 -40.14
CA HIS A 496 44.13 -63.45 -38.73
C HIS A 496 45.63 -63.47 -38.30
N GLN A 497 45.98 -62.83 -37.17
CA GLN A 497 47.12 -63.11 -36.25
C GLN A 497 48.33 -62.14 -36.16
N ALA A 498 48.82 -62.09 -34.91
CA ALA A 498 50.06 -61.49 -34.38
C ALA A 498 50.15 -59.94 -34.39
N ALA A 499 50.45 -59.28 -33.27
CA ALA A 499 50.78 -59.75 -31.90
C ALA A 499 50.23 -58.81 -30.83
#